data_AF-A0A0F9EHT7-F1
#
_entry.id   AF-A0A0F9EHT7-F1
#
_cell.length_a   1.000
_cell.length_b   1.000
_cell.length_c   1.000
_cell.angle_alpha   90.00
_cell.angle_beta   90.00
_cell.angle_gamma   90.00
#
_symmetry.space_group_name_H-M   'P 1'
#
loop_
_entity.id
_entity.type
_entity.pdbx_description
1 polymer ?
#
loop_
_entity_poly.entity_id
_entity_poly.type
_entity_poly.pdbx_seq_one_letter_code
_entity_poly.pdbx_strand_id
1 'polypeptide(L)'
;MSTSSLFWAMSLVLSKQEFLDKWSHALIPESLPKGPLRFLLHSALEHWELHHQLMEYPAYQWWVDEAIDDEDLHTDYLQIYTDIQAAHPITDSTLPVAWEAAEEWIQNYHVGMALDKARAALAVDDRAQAFSELLGLREVTGEQREVPVAIDGSMAELLRESRESKTAAIPLGIEQFDEVLEGGIQRGDLAIIAGLTNLGKSQFLCYVAAAAYLANRRVLYQTYELPRLMIGERILTALFETPKQELDPDTLPDDLIEFREEHEITEGSV
;
A
#
# COMPACT_ATOMS: atom_id res chain seq x y z
N MET A 1 -3.52 0.21 26.12
CA MET A 1 -4.77 0.10 25.33
C MET A 1 -5.91 -0.12 26.30
N SER A 2 -6.98 0.67 26.20
CA SER A 2 -8.18 0.41 27.00
C SER A 2 -8.83 -0.87 26.46
N THR A 3 -8.96 -1.91 27.28
CA THR A 3 -9.63 -3.17 26.90
C THR A 3 -11.04 -2.92 26.34
N SER A 4 -11.66 -1.81 26.74
CA SER A 4 -12.97 -1.34 26.26
C SER A 4 -13.02 -1.06 24.75
N SER A 5 -11.95 -0.50 24.16
CA SER A 5 -11.93 -0.13 22.74
C SER A 5 -11.95 -1.34 21.80
N LEU A 6 -11.28 -2.42 22.19
CA LEU A 6 -11.33 -3.71 21.48
C LEU A 6 -12.75 -4.28 21.48
N PHE A 7 -13.44 -4.27 22.63
CA PHE A 7 -14.79 -4.82 22.71
C PHE A 7 -15.81 -4.00 21.90
N TRP A 8 -15.64 -2.68 21.79
CA TRP A 8 -16.42 -1.87 20.86
C TRP A 8 -16.17 -2.26 19.40
N ALA A 9 -14.91 -2.48 19.01
CA ALA A 9 -14.58 -2.96 17.67
C ALA A 9 -15.23 -4.33 17.39
N MET A 10 -15.15 -5.27 18.33
CA MET A 10 -15.79 -6.59 18.20
C MET A 10 -17.32 -6.49 18.08
N SER A 11 -17.95 -5.61 18.85
CA SER A 11 -19.40 -5.40 18.75
C SER A 11 -19.80 -4.80 17.40
N LEU A 12 -19.01 -3.86 16.87
CA LEU A 12 -19.23 -3.29 15.53
C LEU A 12 -19.06 -4.34 14.41
N VAL A 13 -18.05 -5.20 14.50
CA VAL A 13 -17.85 -6.34 13.57
C VAL A 13 -19.09 -7.23 13.47
N LEU A 14 -19.79 -7.44 14.59
CA LEU A 14 -20.97 -8.30 14.63
C LEU A 14 -22.28 -7.58 14.27
N SER A 15 -22.32 -6.25 14.38
CA SER A 15 -23.58 -5.49 14.35
C SER A 15 -23.68 -4.42 13.24
N LYS A 16 -22.59 -4.10 12.53
CA LYS A 16 -22.56 -3.02 11.54
C LYS A 16 -21.84 -3.41 10.25
N GLN A 17 -22.60 -3.45 9.17
CA GLN A 17 -22.07 -3.75 7.83
C GLN A 17 -21.09 -2.68 7.36
N GLU A 18 -21.43 -1.40 7.57
CA GLU A 18 -20.62 -0.26 7.15
C GLU A 18 -19.24 -0.26 7.81
N PHE A 19 -19.15 -0.84 9.02
CA PHE A 19 -17.89 -1.01 9.71
C PHE A 19 -17.00 -2.06 9.02
N LEU A 20 -17.56 -3.21 8.63
CA LEU A 20 -16.82 -4.25 7.91
C LEU A 20 -16.44 -3.83 6.50
N ASP A 21 -17.32 -3.12 5.78
CA ASP A 21 -16.99 -2.52 4.47
C ASP A 21 -15.73 -1.65 4.57
N LYS A 22 -15.66 -0.82 5.62
CA LYS A 22 -14.52 0.06 5.86
C LYS A 22 -13.29 -0.67 6.40
N TRP A 23 -13.44 -1.54 7.40
CA TRP A 23 -12.32 -1.98 8.23
C TRP A 23 -11.93 -3.45 8.10
N SER A 24 -12.71 -4.30 7.41
CA SER A 24 -12.43 -5.75 7.30
C SER A 24 -10.99 -6.06 6.86
N HIS A 25 -10.51 -5.39 5.82
CA HIS A 25 -9.15 -5.53 5.27
C HIS A 25 -8.03 -5.14 6.26
N ALA A 26 -8.36 -4.30 7.23
CA ALA A 26 -7.44 -3.76 8.21
C ALA A 26 -7.52 -4.51 9.54
N LEU A 27 -8.41 -5.49 9.73
CA LEU A 27 -8.53 -6.26 10.96
C LEU A 27 -7.69 -7.54 10.87
N ILE A 28 -6.76 -7.72 11.81
CA ILE A 28 -5.83 -8.86 11.81
C ILE A 28 -6.09 -9.73 13.05
N PRO A 29 -6.80 -10.88 12.94
CA PRO A 29 -7.04 -11.79 14.06
C PRO A 29 -5.77 -12.21 14.80
N GLU A 30 -4.66 -12.39 14.09
CA GLU A 30 -3.36 -12.79 14.63
C GLU A 30 -2.79 -11.81 15.65
N SER A 31 -3.25 -10.55 15.62
CA SER A 31 -2.87 -9.52 16.59
C SER A 31 -3.43 -9.79 17.99
N LEU A 32 -4.51 -10.58 18.08
CA LEU A 32 -5.12 -10.95 19.36
C LEU A 32 -4.44 -12.20 19.95
N PRO A 33 -4.35 -12.31 21.29
CA PRO A 33 -3.96 -13.54 21.95
C PRO A 33 -4.86 -14.71 21.53
N LYS A 34 -4.30 -15.92 21.50
CA LYS A 34 -5.10 -17.14 21.26
C LYS A 34 -6.22 -17.23 22.30
N GLY A 35 -7.45 -17.44 21.85
CA GLY A 35 -8.62 -17.53 22.71
C GLY A 35 -9.92 -17.17 21.98
N PRO A 36 -11.05 -17.08 22.71
CA PRO A 36 -12.39 -16.86 22.16
C PRO A 36 -12.50 -15.61 21.30
N LEU A 37 -11.91 -14.49 21.73
CA LEU A 37 -11.96 -13.21 20.99
C LEU A 37 -11.29 -13.27 19.62
N ARG A 38 -10.11 -13.91 19.55
CA ARG A 38 -9.40 -14.11 18.29
C ARG A 38 -10.21 -14.99 17.34
N PHE A 39 -10.79 -16.06 17.88
CA PHE A 39 -11.62 -16.98 17.11
C PHE A 39 -12.88 -16.31 16.57
N LEU A 40 -13.56 -15.51 17.40
CA LEU A 40 -14.71 -14.72 16.99
C LEU A 40 -14.38 -13.74 15.87
N LEU A 41 -13.26 -13.00 16.00
CA LEU A 41 -12.85 -12.05 14.95
C LEU A 41 -12.52 -12.79 13.65
N HIS A 42 -11.80 -13.89 13.74
CA HIS A 42 -11.42 -14.71 12.58
C HIS A 42 -12.65 -15.25 11.85
N SER A 43 -13.56 -15.92 12.56
CA SER A 43 -14.80 -16.47 12.00
C SER A 43 -15.70 -15.39 11.41
N ALA A 44 -15.82 -14.22 12.06
CA ALA A 44 -16.60 -13.10 11.53
C ALA A 44 -16.05 -12.56 10.21
N LEU A 45 -14.72 -12.41 10.11
CA LEU A 45 -14.07 -11.92 8.89
C LEU A 45 -14.13 -12.94 7.74
N GLU A 46 -13.95 -14.23 8.03
CA GLU A 46 -14.07 -15.29 7.02
C GLU A 46 -15.51 -15.42 6.51
N HIS A 47 -16.49 -15.34 7.41
CA HIS A 47 -17.90 -15.30 7.03
C HIS A 47 -18.22 -14.07 6.15
N TRP A 48 -17.67 -12.90 6.51
CA TRP A 48 -17.82 -11.67 5.74
C TRP A 48 -17.22 -11.80 4.34
N GLU A 49 -16.02 -12.37 4.19
CA GLU A 49 -15.38 -12.56 2.89
C GLU A 49 -16.19 -13.49 1.97
N LEU A 50 -16.73 -14.58 2.53
CA LEU A 50 -17.50 -15.58 1.78
C LEU A 50 -18.90 -15.10 1.39
N HIS A 51 -19.57 -14.35 2.26
CA HIS A 51 -21.00 -14.06 2.13
C HIS A 51 -21.36 -12.58 2.02
N HIS A 52 -20.43 -11.68 2.35
CA HIS A 52 -20.66 -10.23 2.44
C HIS A 52 -21.90 -9.90 3.31
N GLN A 53 -22.04 -10.63 4.41
CA GLN A 53 -23.14 -10.52 5.38
C GLN A 53 -22.60 -10.58 6.81
N LEU A 54 -23.31 -9.95 7.75
CA LEU A 54 -22.97 -10.02 9.17
C LEU A 54 -23.19 -11.44 9.69
N MET A 55 -22.21 -11.93 10.46
CA MET A 55 -22.30 -13.25 11.08
C MET A 55 -23.26 -13.24 12.26
N GLU A 56 -24.42 -13.87 12.10
CA GLU A 56 -25.37 -14.06 13.19
C GLU A 56 -24.95 -15.20 14.14
N TYR A 57 -25.53 -15.23 15.34
CA TYR A 57 -25.22 -16.23 16.37
C TYR A 57 -25.30 -17.69 15.87
N PRO A 58 -26.33 -18.14 15.11
CA PRO A 58 -26.37 -19.52 14.61
C PRO A 58 -25.22 -19.86 13.66
N ALA A 59 -24.77 -18.89 12.85
CA ALA A 59 -23.61 -19.06 11.98
C ALA A 59 -22.34 -19.19 12.83
N TYR A 60 -22.16 -18.32 13.83
CA TYR A 60 -21.04 -18.41 14.77
C TYR A 60 -21.03 -19.73 15.55
N GLN A 61 -22.20 -20.19 16.01
CA GLN A 61 -22.35 -21.47 16.71
C GLN A 61 -21.85 -22.63 15.84
N TRP A 62 -22.21 -22.64 14.55
CA TRP A 62 -21.71 -23.64 13.61
C TRP A 62 -20.17 -23.62 13.50
N TRP A 63 -19.54 -22.44 13.46
CA TRP A 63 -18.08 -22.33 13.46
C TRP A 63 -17.44 -22.93 14.72
N VAL A 64 -18.03 -22.67 15.89
CA VAL A 64 -17.53 -23.21 17.16
C VAL A 64 -17.72 -24.74 17.21
N ASP A 65 -18.89 -25.24 16.79
CA ASP A 65 -19.20 -26.67 16.76
C ASP A 65 -18.24 -27.47 15.85
N GLU A 66 -17.79 -26.88 14.73
CA GLU A 66 -16.84 -27.53 13.82
C GLU A 66 -15.38 -27.47 14.30
N ALA A 67 -15.01 -26.45 15.08
CA ALA A 67 -13.61 -26.18 15.42
C ALA A 67 -13.20 -26.57 16.85
N ILE A 68 -14.15 -26.63 17.78
CA ILE A 68 -13.88 -26.77 19.22
C ILE A 68 -14.55 -28.04 19.75
N ASP A 69 -13.81 -29.15 19.78
CA ASP A 69 -14.29 -30.43 20.31
C ASP A 69 -14.27 -30.52 21.85
N ASP A 70 -13.52 -29.64 22.52
CA ASP A 70 -13.37 -29.63 23.98
C ASP A 70 -14.59 -28.97 24.64
N GLU A 71 -15.36 -29.73 25.42
CA GLU A 71 -16.64 -29.31 26.01
C GLU A 71 -16.51 -28.12 26.97
N ASP A 72 -15.39 -28.03 27.71
CA ASP A 72 -15.13 -26.93 28.64
C ASP A 72 -14.84 -25.63 27.87
N LEU A 73 -14.05 -25.72 26.78
CA LEU A 73 -13.75 -24.57 25.92
C LEU A 73 -14.93 -24.19 25.02
N HIS A 74 -15.73 -25.15 24.58
CA HIS A 74 -16.86 -24.94 23.69
C HIS A 74 -17.86 -23.94 24.27
N THR A 75 -18.19 -24.10 25.56
CA THR A 75 -19.08 -23.19 26.29
C THR A 75 -18.51 -21.76 26.33
N ASP A 76 -17.24 -21.61 26.66
CA ASP A 76 -16.57 -20.31 26.74
C ASP A 76 -16.54 -19.60 25.37
N TYR A 77 -16.33 -20.36 24.30
CA TYR A 77 -16.31 -19.83 22.93
C TYR A 77 -17.69 -19.43 22.44
N LEU A 78 -18.77 -20.11 22.83
CA LEU A 78 -20.12 -19.66 22.51
C LEU A 78 -20.53 -18.41 23.29
N GLN A 79 -20.16 -18.35 24.57
CA GLN A 79 -20.59 -17.29 25.48
C GLN A 79 -20.02 -15.91 25.10
N ILE A 80 -18.81 -15.87 24.52
CA ILE A 80 -18.14 -14.61 24.16
C ILE A 80 -18.97 -13.75 23.19
N TYR A 81 -19.71 -14.38 22.26
CA TYR A 81 -20.53 -13.66 21.29
C TYR A 81 -21.63 -12.87 22.02
N THR A 82 -22.35 -13.53 22.92
CA THR A 82 -23.45 -12.92 23.67
C THR A 82 -22.94 -11.91 24.69
N ASP A 83 -21.81 -12.18 25.33
CA ASP A 83 -21.23 -11.29 26.35
C ASP A 83 -20.82 -9.94 25.75
N ILE A 84 -20.21 -9.94 24.56
CA ILE A 84 -19.82 -8.70 23.87
C ILE A 84 -21.05 -7.87 23.51
N GLN A 85 -22.07 -8.50 22.92
CA GLN A 85 -23.30 -7.81 22.53
C GLN A 85 -24.05 -7.24 23.74
N ALA A 86 -24.04 -7.95 24.88
CA ALA A 86 -24.68 -7.51 26.11
C ALA A 86 -23.91 -6.38 26.81
N ALA A 87 -22.58 -6.47 26.85
CA ALA A 87 -21.73 -5.46 27.51
C ALA A 87 -21.54 -4.20 26.66
N HIS A 88 -21.56 -4.33 25.33
CA HIS A 88 -21.27 -3.25 24.37
C HIS A 88 -22.36 -3.16 23.28
N PRO A 89 -23.64 -2.92 23.64
CA PRO A 89 -24.72 -2.86 22.66
C PRO A 89 -24.57 -1.65 21.73
N ILE A 90 -24.69 -1.87 20.43
CA ILE A 90 -24.65 -0.80 19.42
C ILE A 90 -26.06 -0.20 19.24
N THR A 91 -26.22 1.04 19.69
CA THR A 91 -27.43 1.86 19.61
C THR A 91 -27.10 3.21 18.97
N ASP A 92 -28.10 4.00 18.59
CA ASP A 92 -27.87 5.34 18.00
C ASP A 92 -27.02 6.25 18.89
N SER A 93 -27.11 6.10 20.22
CA SER A 93 -26.34 6.91 21.17
C SER A 93 -24.91 6.41 21.38
N THR A 94 -24.66 5.10 21.25
CA THR A 94 -23.35 4.50 21.50
C THR A 94 -22.52 4.38 20.23
N LEU A 95 -23.16 4.33 19.05
CA LEU A 95 -22.50 4.17 17.76
C LEU A 95 -21.34 5.16 17.52
N PRO A 96 -21.47 6.47 17.75
CA PRO A 96 -20.35 7.40 17.52
C PRO A 96 -19.14 7.09 18.41
N VAL A 97 -19.38 6.79 19.69
CA VAL A 97 -18.34 6.49 20.68
C VAL A 97 -17.69 5.13 20.38
N ALA A 98 -18.49 4.14 20.01
CA ALA A 98 -18.01 2.82 19.63
C ALA A 98 -17.11 2.91 18.39
N TRP A 99 -17.53 3.71 17.40
CA TRP A 99 -16.79 3.91 16.16
C TRP A 99 -15.43 4.56 16.42
N GLU A 100 -15.40 5.70 17.13
CA GLU A 100 -14.17 6.39 17.48
C GLU A 100 -13.21 5.48 18.26
N ALA A 101 -13.73 4.75 19.26
CA ALA A 101 -12.93 3.82 20.05
C ALA A 101 -12.37 2.66 19.21
N ALA A 102 -13.15 2.14 18.26
CA ALA A 102 -12.71 1.08 17.37
C ALA A 102 -11.63 1.55 16.39
N GLU A 103 -11.78 2.74 15.80
CA GLU A 103 -10.76 3.34 14.92
C GLU A 103 -9.46 3.58 15.67
N GLU A 104 -9.54 4.17 16.87
CA GLU A 104 -8.38 4.40 17.73
C GLU A 104 -7.68 3.07 18.09
N TRP A 105 -8.45 2.02 18.38
CA TRP A 105 -7.90 0.69 18.65
C TRP A 105 -7.20 0.12 17.42
N ILE A 106 -7.83 0.19 16.23
CA ILE A 106 -7.26 -0.32 14.98
C ILE A 106 -5.91 0.33 14.67
N GLN A 107 -5.88 1.66 14.68
CA GLN A 107 -4.68 2.43 14.41
C GLN A 107 -3.57 2.12 15.42
N ASN A 108 -3.90 2.12 16.71
CA ASN A 108 -2.93 1.87 17.77
C ASN A 108 -2.31 0.46 17.69
N TYR A 109 -3.09 -0.57 17.34
CA TYR A 109 -2.55 -1.93 17.29
C TYR A 109 -1.68 -2.16 16.04
N HIS A 110 -1.97 -1.53 14.90
CA HIS A 110 -1.10 -1.60 13.72
C HIS A 110 0.27 -0.99 14.02
N VAL A 111 0.30 0.15 14.72
CA VAL A 111 1.54 0.76 15.21
C VAL A 111 2.26 -0.18 16.19
N GLY A 112 1.53 -0.74 17.16
CA GLY A 112 2.09 -1.69 18.13
C GLY A 112 2.70 -2.93 17.46
N MET A 113 2.01 -3.52 16.49
CA MET A 113 2.47 -4.71 15.78
C MET A 113 3.74 -4.45 14.96
N ALA A 114 3.83 -3.30 14.27
CA ALA A 114 5.04 -2.94 13.53
C ALA A 114 6.23 -2.74 14.48
N LEU A 115 6.01 -2.10 15.63
CA LEU A 115 7.05 -1.94 16.66
C LEU A 115 7.50 -3.30 17.21
N ASP A 116 6.57 -4.23 17.45
CA ASP A 116 6.90 -5.58 17.91
C ASP A 116 7.66 -6.39 16.87
N LYS A 117 7.27 -6.33 15.59
CA LYS A 117 8.00 -6.96 14.49
C LYS A 117 9.40 -6.38 14.33
N ALA A 118 9.52 -5.05 14.38
CA ALA A 118 10.80 -4.38 14.34
C ALA A 118 11.70 -4.78 15.52
N ARG A 119 11.14 -4.86 16.74
CA ARG A 119 11.86 -5.36 17.91
C ARG A 119 12.30 -6.80 17.74
N ALA A 120 11.45 -7.67 17.21
CA ALA A 120 11.78 -9.08 16.96
C ALA A 120 12.93 -9.21 15.94
N ALA A 121 12.91 -8.41 14.87
CA ALA A 121 14.00 -8.34 13.89
C ALA A 121 15.32 -7.84 14.53
N LEU A 122 15.25 -6.81 15.37
CA LEU A 122 16.42 -6.33 16.12
C LEU A 122 16.97 -7.38 17.10
N ALA A 123 16.12 -8.22 17.69
CA ALA A 123 16.55 -9.27 18.60
C ALA A 123 17.42 -10.35 17.92
N VAL A 124 17.31 -10.49 16.60
CA VAL A 124 18.16 -11.36 15.76
C VAL A 124 19.20 -10.57 14.95
N ASP A 125 19.46 -9.32 15.32
CA ASP A 125 20.37 -8.34 14.67
C ASP A 125 20.05 -8.04 13.19
N ASP A 126 18.81 -8.27 12.76
CA ASP A 126 18.33 -7.88 11.42
C ASP A 126 17.81 -6.45 11.42
N ARG A 127 18.74 -5.51 11.30
CA ARG A 127 18.42 -4.07 11.27
C ARG A 127 17.70 -3.64 9.99
N ALA A 128 17.93 -4.33 8.88
CA ALA A 128 17.30 -4.00 7.60
C ALA A 128 15.81 -4.31 7.64
N GLN A 129 15.44 -5.50 8.14
CA GLN A 129 14.04 -5.86 8.34
C GLN A 129 13.37 -4.95 9.37
N ALA A 130 14.04 -4.66 10.49
CA ALA A 130 13.49 -3.75 11.50
C ALA A 130 13.18 -2.36 10.93
N PHE A 131 14.09 -1.82 10.12
CA PHE A 131 13.89 -0.52 9.46
C PHE A 131 12.79 -0.58 8.39
N SER A 132 12.69 -1.68 7.65
CA SER A 132 11.62 -1.90 6.65
C SER A 132 10.23 -1.96 7.30
N GLU A 133 10.07 -2.67 8.42
CA GLU A 133 8.79 -2.74 9.15
C GLU A 133 8.35 -1.35 9.63
N LEU A 134 9.30 -0.54 10.12
CA LEU A 134 9.02 0.83 10.55
C LEU A 134 8.73 1.79 9.40
N LEU A 135 9.44 1.67 8.28
CA LEU A 135 9.15 2.46 7.07
C LEU A 135 7.83 2.06 6.40
N GLY A 136 7.42 0.81 6.57
CA GLY A 136 6.14 0.28 6.10
C GLY A 136 4.94 0.80 6.89
N LEU A 137 5.16 1.45 8.04
CA LEU A 137 4.10 2.08 8.81
C LEU A 137 3.45 3.19 7.98
N ARG A 138 2.21 2.92 7.60
CA ARG A 138 1.30 3.91 7.03
C ARG A 138 0.16 4.11 8.01
N GLU A 139 -0.38 5.31 8.01
CA GLU A 139 -1.63 5.57 8.73
C GLU A 139 -2.71 4.66 8.16
N VAL A 140 -3.29 3.81 9.02
CA VAL A 140 -4.38 2.91 8.64
C VAL A 140 -5.67 3.71 8.82
N THR A 141 -6.11 4.39 7.77
CA THR A 141 -7.28 5.28 7.79
C THR A 141 -8.60 4.55 7.56
N GLY A 142 -8.54 3.26 7.16
CA GLY A 142 -9.72 2.49 6.76
C GLY A 142 -10.32 2.97 5.43
N GLU A 143 -9.67 3.92 4.73
CA GLU A 143 -10.06 4.29 3.38
C GLU A 143 -9.79 3.12 2.44
N GLN A 144 -10.86 2.45 1.99
CA GLN A 144 -10.78 1.72 0.73
C GLN A 144 -10.50 2.74 -0.37
N ARG A 145 -9.25 2.76 -0.85
CA ARG A 145 -8.81 3.74 -1.85
C ARG A 145 -9.43 3.52 -3.23
N GLU A 146 -9.96 2.33 -3.52
CA GLU A 146 -10.55 2.02 -4.82
C GLU A 146 -11.84 1.23 -4.65
N VAL A 147 -12.96 1.86 -4.99
CA VAL A 147 -14.27 1.19 -5.09
C VAL A 147 -14.25 0.28 -6.32
N PRO A 148 -14.76 -0.96 -6.25
CA PRO A 148 -14.87 -1.83 -7.42
C PRO A 148 -15.62 -1.13 -8.55
N VAL A 149 -15.03 -1.12 -9.75
CA VAL A 149 -15.65 -0.52 -10.93
C VAL A 149 -16.72 -1.46 -11.47
N ALA A 150 -17.97 -1.01 -11.48
CA ALA A 150 -19.06 -1.71 -12.13
C ALA A 150 -19.08 -1.40 -13.64
N ILE A 151 -19.31 -2.42 -14.47
CA ILE A 151 -19.53 -2.22 -15.91
C ILE A 151 -21.00 -1.82 -16.12
N ASP A 152 -21.31 -0.57 -15.80
CA ASP A 152 -22.63 0.03 -15.96
C ASP A 152 -22.55 1.54 -16.32
N GLY A 153 -23.62 2.29 -16.10
CA GLY A 153 -23.65 3.73 -16.36
C GLY A 153 -22.64 4.56 -15.57
N SER A 154 -22.17 4.08 -14.41
CA SER A 154 -21.14 4.76 -13.59
C SER A 154 -19.78 4.83 -14.30
N MET A 155 -19.47 3.86 -15.16
CA MET A 155 -18.25 3.85 -15.98
C MET A 155 -18.14 5.09 -16.87
N ALA A 156 -19.27 5.63 -17.33
CA ALA A 156 -19.27 6.84 -18.16
C ALA A 156 -18.72 8.05 -17.40
N GLU A 157 -18.95 8.13 -16.09
CA GLU A 157 -18.42 9.21 -15.26
C GLU A 157 -16.93 9.03 -14.98
N LEU A 158 -16.51 7.81 -14.61
CA LEU A 158 -15.10 7.47 -14.42
C LEU A 158 -14.25 7.75 -15.67
N LEU A 159 -14.79 7.48 -16.87
CA LEU A 159 -14.11 7.80 -18.13
C LEU A 159 -14.01 9.31 -18.39
N ARG A 160 -14.99 10.11 -17.95
CA ARG A 160 -14.90 11.59 -18.05
C ARG A 160 -13.84 12.12 -17.10
N GLU A 161 -13.90 11.69 -15.84
CA GLU A 161 -12.93 12.06 -14.80
C GLU A 161 -11.49 11.69 -15.23
N SER A 162 -11.29 10.49 -15.78
CA SER A 162 -9.98 10.05 -16.29
C SER A 162 -9.47 10.93 -17.43
N ARG A 163 -10.33 11.39 -18.34
CA ARG A 163 -9.94 12.29 -19.45
C ARG A 163 -9.66 13.71 -19.01
N GLU A 164 -10.34 14.18 -17.96
CA GLU A 164 -10.13 15.49 -17.35
C GLU A 164 -8.86 15.50 -16.48
N SER A 165 -8.57 14.39 -15.81
CA SER A 165 -7.33 14.13 -15.10
C SER A 165 -6.17 13.95 -16.08
N LYS A 166 -5.64 15.09 -16.56
CA LYS A 166 -4.44 15.13 -17.40
C LYS A 166 -3.21 14.74 -16.59
N THR A 167 -3.05 13.45 -16.35
CA THR A 167 -1.81 12.90 -15.85
C THR A 167 -0.84 12.84 -17.02
N ALA A 168 0.21 13.68 -16.99
CA ALA A 168 1.15 13.75 -18.09
C ALA A 168 2.03 12.49 -18.13
N ALA A 169 1.91 11.73 -19.22
CA ALA A 169 2.77 10.60 -19.57
C ALA A 169 4.26 11.00 -19.51
N ILE A 170 5.12 10.01 -19.28
CA ILE A 170 6.56 10.20 -19.19
C ILE A 170 7.16 9.83 -20.56
N PRO A 171 7.68 10.80 -21.33
CA PRO A 171 8.24 10.53 -22.64
C PRO A 171 9.51 9.67 -22.54
N LEU A 172 9.71 8.79 -23.51
CA LEU A 172 10.94 8.03 -23.68
C LEU A 172 12.05 8.87 -24.33
N GLY A 173 11.70 10.00 -24.95
CA GLY A 173 12.63 10.87 -25.68
C GLY A 173 12.83 10.47 -27.14
N ILE A 174 12.06 9.49 -27.62
CA ILE A 174 12.12 9.00 -29.00
C ILE A 174 10.74 9.22 -29.61
N GLU A 175 10.65 10.19 -30.51
CA GLU A 175 9.39 10.69 -31.08
C GLU A 175 8.47 9.58 -31.59
N GLN A 176 9.02 8.57 -32.28
CA GLN A 176 8.20 7.47 -32.82
C GLN A 176 7.65 6.54 -31.73
N PHE A 177 8.37 6.35 -30.63
CA PHE A 177 7.85 5.58 -29.50
C PHE A 177 6.82 6.38 -28.73
N ASP A 178 7.10 7.67 -28.49
CA ASP A 178 6.19 8.55 -27.77
C ASP A 178 4.89 8.76 -28.55
N GLU A 179 4.92 8.83 -29.88
CA GLU A 179 3.71 8.88 -30.72
C GLU A 179 2.86 7.60 -30.56
N VAL A 180 3.49 6.42 -30.63
CA VAL A 180 2.79 5.13 -30.51
C VAL A 180 2.25 4.90 -29.09
N LEU A 181 2.91 5.46 -28.07
CA LEU A 181 2.54 5.32 -26.66
C LEU A 181 1.72 6.52 -26.14
N GLU A 182 1.19 7.36 -27.04
CA GLU A 182 0.33 8.51 -26.69
C GLU A 182 1.00 9.48 -25.68
N GLY A 183 2.27 9.78 -25.90
CA GLY A 183 3.09 10.68 -25.08
C GLY A 183 4.09 9.98 -24.16
N GLY A 184 4.16 8.65 -24.20
CA GLY A 184 5.15 7.84 -23.48
C GLY A 184 4.54 6.88 -22.47
N ILE A 185 5.26 6.60 -21.38
CA ILE A 185 4.81 5.64 -20.35
C ILE A 185 3.77 6.32 -19.46
N GLN A 186 2.57 5.73 -19.35
CA GLN A 186 1.49 6.29 -18.52
C GLN A 186 1.77 6.06 -17.02
N ARG A 187 1.23 6.93 -16.16
CA ARG A 187 1.36 6.73 -14.70
C ARG A 187 0.64 5.46 -14.28
N GLY A 188 1.32 4.62 -13.50
CA GLY A 188 0.80 3.34 -13.02
C GLY A 188 1.17 2.15 -13.91
N ASP A 189 1.67 2.39 -15.13
CA ASP A 189 2.08 1.32 -16.03
C ASP A 189 3.41 0.68 -15.62
N LEU A 190 3.51 -0.61 -15.89
CA LEU A 190 4.76 -1.37 -15.83
C LEU A 190 5.27 -1.64 -17.26
N ALA A 191 6.25 -0.87 -17.71
CA ALA A 191 6.92 -1.08 -18.99
C ALA A 191 8.12 -2.03 -18.84
N ILE A 192 8.23 -3.04 -19.72
CA ILE A 192 9.28 -4.07 -19.68
C ILE A 192 10.09 -4.05 -20.98
N ILE A 193 11.42 -3.98 -20.86
CA ILE A 193 12.35 -4.08 -21.98
C ILE A 193 13.10 -5.41 -21.89
N ALA A 194 12.84 -6.29 -22.85
CA ALA A 194 13.45 -7.61 -22.92
C ALA A 194 14.33 -7.75 -24.17
N GLY A 195 15.42 -8.51 -24.04
CA GLY A 195 16.35 -8.76 -25.12
C GLY A 195 17.59 -9.51 -24.65
N LEU A 196 18.38 -10.01 -25.60
CA LEU A 196 19.63 -10.72 -25.31
C LEU A 196 20.66 -9.84 -24.61
N THR A 197 21.66 -10.47 -24.00
CA THR A 197 22.80 -9.77 -23.41
C THR A 197 23.52 -8.92 -24.47
N ASN A 198 24.10 -7.80 -24.04
CA ASN A 198 24.87 -6.89 -24.90
C ASN A 198 24.10 -6.20 -26.06
N LEU A 199 22.76 -6.20 -26.04
CA LEU A 199 21.93 -5.42 -26.99
C LEU A 199 21.70 -3.96 -26.58
N GLY A 200 22.35 -3.49 -25.51
CA GLY A 200 22.23 -2.10 -25.07
C GLY A 200 21.03 -1.80 -24.17
N LYS A 201 20.36 -2.81 -23.60
CA LYS A 201 19.21 -2.59 -22.67
C LYS A 201 19.52 -1.58 -21.55
N SER A 202 20.63 -1.76 -20.86
CA SER A 202 21.02 -0.88 -19.75
C SER A 202 21.37 0.53 -20.24
N GLN A 203 21.92 0.66 -21.46
CA GLN A 203 22.18 1.94 -22.10
C GLN A 203 20.87 2.66 -22.46
N PHE A 204 19.91 1.93 -23.03
CA PHE A 204 18.58 2.43 -23.35
C PHE A 204 17.85 2.91 -22.09
N LEU A 205 17.90 2.15 -20.99
CA LEU A 205 17.30 2.56 -19.72
C LEU A 205 17.97 3.83 -19.15
N CYS A 206 19.29 4.01 -19.31
CA CYS A 206 19.95 5.26 -18.93
C CYS A 206 19.48 6.45 -19.79
N TYR A 207 19.24 6.22 -21.08
CA TYR A 207 18.70 7.23 -21.98
C TYR A 207 17.26 7.63 -21.58
N VAL A 208 16.38 6.66 -21.33
CA VAL A 208 15.02 6.94 -20.86
C VAL A 208 15.03 7.67 -19.52
N ALA A 209 15.97 7.35 -18.61
CA ALA A 209 16.14 8.08 -17.37
C ALA A 209 16.51 9.56 -17.60
N ALA A 210 17.38 9.85 -18.56
CA ALA A 210 17.73 11.22 -18.95
C ALA A 210 16.53 11.95 -19.59
N ALA A 211 15.78 11.29 -20.49
CA ALA A 211 14.58 11.86 -21.09
C ALA A 211 13.49 12.19 -20.05
N ALA A 212 13.26 11.29 -19.08
CA ALA A 212 12.35 11.55 -17.97
C ALA A 212 12.82 12.71 -17.08
N TYR A 213 14.13 12.83 -16.85
CA TYR A 213 14.71 13.95 -16.12
C TYR A 213 14.49 15.29 -16.84
N LEU A 214 14.72 15.33 -18.15
CA LEU A 214 14.42 16.49 -19.02
C LEU A 214 12.93 16.84 -19.03
N ALA A 215 12.05 15.86 -18.90
CA ALA A 215 10.61 16.06 -18.69
C ALA A 215 10.24 16.50 -17.26
N ASN A 216 11.22 16.94 -16.46
CA ASN A 216 11.08 17.42 -15.08
C ASN A 216 10.41 16.39 -14.14
N ARG A 217 10.78 15.11 -14.32
CA ARG A 217 10.39 14.00 -13.44
C ARG A 217 11.54 13.58 -12.52
N ARG A 218 11.19 13.14 -11.32
CA ARG A 218 12.14 12.52 -10.38
C ARG A 218 12.36 11.07 -10.80
N VAL A 219 13.62 10.68 -10.97
CA VAL A 219 14.00 9.35 -11.47
C VAL A 219 14.80 8.59 -10.41
N LEU A 220 14.35 7.38 -10.08
CA LEU A 220 15.11 6.42 -9.29
C LEU A 220 15.62 5.32 -10.22
N TYR A 221 16.95 5.18 -10.35
CA TYR A 221 17.57 4.12 -11.12
C TYR A 221 18.12 3.03 -10.20
N GLN A 222 17.51 1.85 -10.21
CA GLN A 222 17.98 0.69 -9.47
C GLN A 222 18.66 -0.31 -10.41
N THR A 223 19.86 -0.77 -10.06
CA THR A 223 20.61 -1.75 -10.84
C THR A 223 21.21 -2.82 -9.94
N TYR A 224 21.28 -4.04 -10.48
CA TYR A 224 21.95 -5.20 -9.87
C TYR A 224 23.13 -5.70 -10.73
N GLU A 225 23.39 -5.07 -11.88
CA GLU A 225 24.38 -5.52 -12.86
C GLU A 225 25.61 -4.59 -12.91
N LEU A 226 25.37 -3.27 -12.97
CA LEU A 226 26.42 -2.28 -13.23
C LEU A 226 26.72 -1.41 -12.00
N PRO A 227 27.99 -1.02 -11.79
CA PRO A 227 28.35 -0.06 -10.75
C PRO A 227 27.67 1.30 -10.95
N ARG A 228 27.30 1.94 -9.84
CA ARG A 228 26.64 3.27 -9.83
C ARG A 228 27.35 4.34 -10.66
N LEU A 229 28.69 4.33 -10.67
CA LEU A 229 29.48 5.32 -11.40
C LEU A 229 29.25 5.19 -12.92
N MET A 230 29.24 3.97 -13.45
CA MET A 230 28.98 3.74 -14.88
C MET A 230 27.57 4.16 -15.30
N ILE A 231 26.59 3.98 -14.41
CA ILE A 231 25.22 4.45 -14.67
C ILE A 231 25.18 5.98 -14.67
N GLY A 232 25.83 6.63 -13.69
CA GLY A 232 25.93 8.08 -13.61
C GLY A 232 26.57 8.68 -14.87
N GLU A 233 27.73 8.17 -15.29
CA GLU A 233 28.42 8.61 -16.51
C GLU A 233 27.52 8.50 -17.75
N ARG A 234 26.78 7.39 -17.90
CA ARG A 234 25.89 7.19 -19.05
C ARG A 234 24.72 8.16 -19.07
N ILE A 235 24.14 8.45 -17.91
CA ILE A 235 23.06 9.43 -17.80
C ILE A 235 23.60 10.82 -18.11
N LEU A 236 24.76 11.20 -17.58
CA LEU A 236 25.38 12.51 -17.85
C LEU A 236 25.73 12.68 -19.33
N THR A 237 26.33 11.67 -19.97
CA THR A 237 26.57 11.66 -21.41
C THR A 237 25.27 11.75 -22.22
N ALA A 238 24.18 11.16 -21.76
CA ALA A 238 22.87 11.28 -22.42
C ALA A 238 22.25 12.67 -22.24
N LEU A 239 22.47 13.33 -21.10
CA LEU A 239 21.97 14.69 -20.83
C LEU A 239 22.74 15.75 -21.61
N PHE A 240 24.06 15.73 -21.54
CA PHE A 240 24.92 16.72 -22.20
C PHE A 240 25.18 16.43 -23.68
N GLU A 241 24.78 15.24 -24.15
CA GLU A 241 25.10 14.75 -25.50
C GLU A 241 26.61 14.76 -25.81
N THR A 242 27.47 14.66 -24.80
CA THR A 242 28.93 14.67 -24.92
C THR A 242 29.57 13.31 -24.61
N PRO A 243 30.66 12.93 -25.31
CA PRO A 243 31.41 11.71 -25.00
C PRO A 243 31.91 11.70 -23.56
N LYS A 244 31.94 10.52 -22.92
CA LYS A 244 32.38 10.37 -21.52
C LYS A 244 33.77 10.94 -21.21
N GLN A 245 34.66 11.01 -22.20
CA GLN A 245 36.02 11.53 -22.05
C GLN A 245 36.05 13.06 -21.89
N GLU A 246 34.98 13.73 -22.28
CA GLU A 246 34.82 15.18 -22.24
C GLU A 246 34.07 15.62 -20.97
N LEU A 247 33.60 14.69 -20.14
CA LEU A 247 33.08 14.99 -18.82
C LEU A 247 34.24 15.36 -17.89
N ASP A 248 34.37 16.64 -17.55
CA ASP A 248 35.36 17.13 -16.59
C ASP A 248 34.77 17.17 -15.17
N PRO A 249 35.27 16.35 -14.23
CA PRO A 249 34.76 16.33 -12.86
C PRO A 249 34.86 17.66 -12.12
N ASP A 250 35.80 18.53 -12.51
CA ASP A 250 36.02 19.80 -11.84
C ASP A 250 35.00 20.87 -12.26
N THR A 251 34.43 20.78 -13.48
CA THR A 251 33.41 21.70 -13.99
C THR A 251 31.99 21.15 -13.89
N LEU A 252 31.84 19.81 -13.81
CA LEU A 252 30.56 19.11 -13.81
C LEU A 252 29.48 19.69 -12.87
N PRO A 253 29.79 20.13 -11.63
CA PRO A 253 28.78 20.72 -10.76
C PRO A 253 28.17 22.00 -11.32
N ASP A 254 28.99 22.88 -11.90
CA ASP A 254 28.55 24.15 -12.48
C ASP A 254 27.82 23.89 -13.80
N ASP A 255 28.35 22.98 -14.64
CA ASP A 255 27.73 22.56 -15.90
C ASP A 255 26.31 22.00 -15.67
N LEU A 256 26.11 21.22 -14.59
CA LEU A 256 24.80 20.69 -14.20
C LEU A 256 23.83 21.79 -13.74
N ILE A 257 24.31 22.84 -13.08
CA ILE A 257 23.47 23.96 -12.65
C ILE A 257 23.00 24.74 -13.88
N GLU A 258 23.93 25.11 -14.76
CA GLU A 258 23.63 25.83 -16.00
C GLU A 258 22.67 25.03 -16.90
N PHE A 259 22.91 23.73 -17.06
CA PHE A 259 22.03 22.86 -17.84
C PHE A 259 20.60 22.81 -17.31
N ARG A 260 20.44 22.74 -15.99
CA ARG A 260 19.12 22.74 -15.35
C ARG A 260 18.40 24.07 -15.52
N GLU A 261 19.12 25.18 -15.48
CA GLU A 261 18.55 26.51 -15.74
C GLU A 261 18.10 26.65 -17.20
N GLU A 262 18.92 26.20 -18.16
CA GLU A 262 18.61 26.23 -19.59
C GLU A 262 17.35 25.40 -19.93
N HIS A 263 17.20 24.23 -19.30
CA HIS A 263 16.11 23.29 -19.55
C HIS A 263 14.92 23.45 -18.59
N GLU A 264 14.90 24.52 -17.78
CA GLU A 264 13.82 24.81 -16.80
C GLU A 264 13.53 23.63 -15.83
N ILE A 265 14.56 22.86 -15.45
CA ILE A 265 14.44 21.68 -14.59
C ILE A 265 14.39 22.09 -13.12
N THR A 266 13.19 22.07 -12.54
CA THR A 266 12.95 22.43 -11.13
C THR A 266 13.23 21.25 -10.18
N GLU A 267 12.78 21.30 -8.91
CA GLU A 267 12.91 20.17 -7.98
C GLU A 267 12.01 18.96 -8.32
N GLY A 268 11.49 18.89 -9.55
CA GLY A 268 10.60 17.84 -10.04
C GLY A 268 9.15 18.04 -9.60
N SER A 269 8.23 17.87 -10.55
CA SER A 269 6.80 17.71 -10.26
C SER A 269 6.54 16.41 -9.48
N VAL A 270 5.72 16.48 -8.42
CA VAL A 270 5.27 15.32 -7.62
C VAL A 270 4.39 14.39 -8.46
#